data_AF-Q54V39-F1
#
_entry.id   AF-Q54V39-F1
#
_cell.length_a   1.000
_cell.length_b   1.000
_cell.length_c   1.000
_cell.angle_alpha   90.00
_cell.angle_beta   90.00
_cell.angle_gamma   90.00
#
_symmetry.space_group_name_H-M   'P 1'
#
loop_
_entity.id
_entity.type
_entity.pdbx_description
1 polymer ?
#
loop_
_entity_poly.entity_id
_entity_poly.type
_entity_poly.pdbx_seq_one_letter_code
_entity_poly.pdbx_strand_id
1 'polypeptide(L)'
;MYKSIKFTNKQNPKKNFFFNYLFELINWIILKQQYSKLMDDNHVKIKNSLIGIDPKVIDKNKINTYNNKSSSNNIQNSNNAKNTITTTISPIIIHVQKEKTINNSNNNEDDDEEEDEEEEEEEEEEEEEEEEEEEEEEEEEEEEEEDEEEGEDEDEDEEEGDEDDNNKHKNNNVSGKKRPNLDSDSEPMIEFIEIVEVDSESNKRRKIDSNKPWFDPIKMEQSILTQFNFFEIIYRMKIESFGLRLVKEFVRFMIIKCLEKDRSLGETPTKLQASPLIESFWHSLIVDMEKYKIFQKLLPKRFQCNPSITLDPIEVQMERFQKTLQLYDKYFPNYKRDDEMWDFKKKKLILI
;
A
#
# COMPACT_ATOMS: atom_id res chain seq x y z
N MET A 1 -9.30 1.02 38.54
CA MET A 1 -7.93 1.54 38.80
C MET A 1 -7.01 1.02 37.71
N TYR A 2 -6.83 1.73 36.60
CA TYR A 2 -5.83 1.36 35.60
C TYR A 2 -4.47 1.94 36.03
N LYS A 3 -3.54 1.06 36.43
CA LYS A 3 -2.16 1.44 36.73
C LYS A 3 -1.46 1.78 35.42
N SER A 4 -1.05 3.04 35.27
CA SER A 4 -0.21 3.51 34.17
C SER A 4 1.17 2.86 34.25
N ILE A 5 1.48 1.96 33.31
CA ILE A 5 2.82 1.37 33.15
C ILE A 5 3.67 2.37 32.37
N LYS A 6 4.70 2.93 33.01
CA LYS A 6 5.71 3.76 32.35
C LYS A 6 6.85 2.87 31.86
N PHE A 7 6.88 2.57 30.56
CA PHE A 7 8.05 1.96 29.94
C PHE A 7 9.16 2.99 29.78
N THR A 8 10.22 2.89 30.59
CA THR A 8 11.48 3.61 30.35
C THR A 8 12.41 2.72 29.53
N ASN A 9 12.24 2.70 28.21
CA ASN A 9 13.08 1.88 27.33
C ASN A 9 14.37 2.62 26.96
N LYS A 10 15.50 2.15 27.50
CA LYS A 10 16.85 2.69 27.25
C LYS A 10 17.65 1.84 26.25
N GLN A 11 16.99 0.96 25.49
CA GLN A 11 17.65 -0.02 24.63
C GLN A 11 17.34 0.14 23.12
N ASN A 12 18.38 -0.15 22.33
CA ASN A 12 18.53 -0.24 20.88
C ASN A 12 17.54 0.56 19.97
N PRO A 13 17.97 1.67 19.34
CA PRO A 13 17.09 2.51 18.51
C PRO A 13 16.47 1.79 17.30
N LYS A 14 17.04 0.65 16.87
CA LYS A 14 16.48 -0.14 15.77
C LYS A 14 15.23 -0.94 16.17
N LYS A 15 15.21 -1.54 17.36
CA LYS A 15 14.04 -2.32 17.84
C LYS A 15 12.82 -1.41 18.02
N ASN A 16 13.03 -0.21 18.56
CA ASN A 16 11.95 0.78 18.70
C ASN A 16 11.31 1.18 17.36
N PHE A 17 12.03 1.08 16.22
CA PHE A 17 11.44 1.44 14.93
C PHE A 17 10.38 0.42 14.48
N PHE A 18 10.65 -0.88 14.65
CA PHE A 18 9.70 -1.95 14.29
C PHE A 18 8.45 -1.90 15.18
N PHE A 19 8.63 -1.82 16.50
CA PHE A 19 7.51 -1.70 17.43
C PHE A 19 6.66 -0.45 17.18
N ASN A 20 7.29 0.71 16.90
CA ASN A 20 6.54 1.91 16.55
C ASN A 20 5.78 1.75 15.21
N TYR A 21 6.38 1.11 14.21
CA TYR A 21 5.70 0.86 12.94
C TYR A 21 4.51 -0.08 13.11
N LEU A 22 4.69 -1.19 13.82
CA LEU A 22 3.64 -2.16 14.10
C LEU A 22 2.53 -1.52 14.94
N PHE A 23 2.87 -0.72 15.95
CA PHE A 23 1.89 -0.01 16.77
C PHE A 23 1.10 1.04 15.97
N GLU A 24 1.75 1.81 15.09
CA GLU A 24 1.06 2.75 14.19
C GLU A 24 0.18 2.01 13.18
N LEU A 25 0.62 0.85 12.66
CA LEU A 25 -0.15 0.02 11.75
C LEU A 25 -1.39 -0.57 12.44
N ILE A 26 -1.24 -1.15 13.63
CA ILE A 26 -2.34 -1.67 14.45
C ILE A 26 -3.32 -0.55 14.79
N ASN A 27 -2.85 0.61 15.24
CA ASN A 27 -3.74 1.75 15.52
C ASN A 27 -4.47 2.23 14.26
N TRP A 28 -3.80 2.21 13.11
CA TRP A 28 -4.42 2.57 11.84
C TRP A 28 -5.51 1.56 11.43
N ILE A 29 -5.26 0.26 11.60
CA ILE A 29 -6.25 -0.82 11.37
C ILE A 29 -7.45 -0.66 12.31
N ILE A 30 -7.21 -0.49 13.62
CA ILE A 30 -8.25 -0.29 14.64
C ILE A 30 -9.08 0.96 14.32
N LEU A 31 -8.43 2.08 13.98
CA LEU A 31 -9.13 3.31 13.59
C LEU A 31 -9.97 3.10 12.34
N LYS A 32 -9.48 2.31 11.37
CA LYS A 32 -10.23 1.99 10.14
C LYS A 32 -11.47 1.14 10.46
N GLN A 33 -11.33 0.09 11.28
CA GLN A 33 -12.46 -0.75 11.72
C GLN A 33 -13.49 0.05 12.53
N GLN A 34 -13.06 0.89 13.47
CA GLN A 34 -13.96 1.76 14.24
C GLN A 34 -14.70 2.77 13.35
N TYR A 35 -14.02 3.32 12.35
CA TYR A 35 -14.63 4.27 11.43
C TYR A 35 -15.64 3.59 10.48
N SER A 36 -15.37 2.36 10.04
CA SER A 36 -16.32 1.53 9.28
C SER A 36 -17.61 1.30 10.07
N LYS A 37 -17.51 0.73 11.28
CA LYS A 37 -18.68 0.50 12.15
C LYS A 37 -19.50 1.78 12.41
N LEU A 38 -18.82 2.92 12.59
CA LEU A 38 -19.48 4.21 12.82
C LEU A 38 -20.18 4.76 11.57
N MET A 39 -19.73 4.39 10.37
CA MET A 39 -20.38 4.73 9.12
C MET A 39 -21.59 3.85 8.85
N ASP A 40 -21.49 2.55 9.13
CA ASP A 40 -22.61 1.60 8.98
C ASP A 40 -23.76 1.98 9.91
N ASP A 41 -23.47 2.30 11.18
CA ASP A 41 -24.44 2.83 12.15
C ASP A 41 -25.13 4.12 11.67
N ASN A 42 -24.40 5.01 11.01
CA ASN A 42 -24.94 6.26 10.49
C ASN A 42 -25.75 6.04 9.21
N HIS A 43 -25.35 5.10 8.36
CA HIS A 43 -26.10 4.74 7.17
C HIS A 43 -27.44 4.10 7.54
N VAL A 44 -27.46 3.21 8.54
CA VAL A 44 -28.69 2.63 9.11
C VAL A 44 -29.57 3.70 9.74
N LYS A 45 -29.01 4.65 10.52
CA LYS A 45 -29.81 5.77 11.08
C LYS A 45 -30.38 6.70 10.02
N ILE A 46 -29.66 6.95 8.93
CA ILE A 46 -30.15 7.78 7.83
C ILE A 46 -31.23 7.05 7.04
N LYS A 47 -31.04 5.75 6.72
CA LYS A 47 -32.06 4.92 6.07
C LYS A 47 -33.35 4.85 6.92
N ASN A 48 -33.23 4.56 8.21
CA ASN A 48 -34.38 4.51 9.13
C ASN A 48 -35.07 5.87 9.34
N SER A 49 -34.32 6.98 9.25
CA SER A 49 -34.90 8.33 9.28
C SER A 49 -35.63 8.69 7.98
N LEU A 50 -35.29 8.08 6.84
CA LEU A 50 -35.99 8.32 5.57
C LEU A 50 -37.24 7.46 5.42
N ILE A 51 -37.24 6.22 5.93
CA ILE A 51 -38.38 5.29 5.83
C ILE A 51 -39.63 5.78 6.61
N GLY A 52 -39.45 6.66 7.60
CA GLY A 52 -40.56 7.30 8.31
C GLY A 52 -41.24 8.49 7.59
N ILE A 53 -40.73 8.91 6.43
CA ILE A 53 -41.30 10.02 5.66
C ILE A 53 -42.20 9.43 4.57
N ASP A 54 -43.51 9.43 4.84
CA ASP A 54 -44.53 9.09 3.85
C ASP A 54 -44.28 9.87 2.54
N PRO A 55 -43.90 9.20 1.42
CA PRO A 55 -43.54 9.87 0.17
C PRO A 55 -44.69 10.68 -0.43
N LYS A 56 -45.91 10.56 0.11
CA LYS A 56 -47.08 11.33 -0.32
C LYS A 56 -47.19 12.74 0.27
N VAL A 57 -46.28 13.16 1.15
CA VAL A 57 -46.32 14.51 1.78
C VAL A 57 -45.26 15.48 1.23
N ILE A 58 -44.59 15.15 0.12
CA ILE A 58 -43.70 16.10 -0.56
C ILE A 58 -44.53 17.04 -1.44
N ASP A 59 -44.94 18.17 -0.83
CA ASP A 59 -45.61 19.29 -1.48
C ASP A 59 -44.70 19.85 -2.60
N LYS A 60 -45.09 19.59 -3.85
CA LYS A 60 -44.35 19.90 -5.10
C LYS A 60 -44.18 21.41 -5.39
N ASN A 61 -44.37 22.29 -4.41
CA ASN A 61 -44.51 23.74 -4.60
C ASN A 61 -43.39 24.61 -4.02
N LYS A 62 -42.21 24.07 -3.65
CA LYS A 62 -41.14 24.89 -3.03
C LYS A 62 -39.73 24.86 -3.62
N ILE A 63 -39.46 24.14 -4.72
CA ILE A 63 -38.12 24.15 -5.34
C ILE A 63 -38.16 25.05 -6.59
N ASN A 64 -38.13 26.37 -6.35
CA ASN A 64 -37.98 27.39 -7.39
C ASN A 64 -37.26 28.62 -6.82
N THR A 65 -36.04 28.45 -6.30
CA THR A 65 -35.14 29.59 -6.02
C THR A 65 -33.75 29.06 -5.67
N TYR A 66 -32.79 29.25 -6.58
CA TYR A 66 -31.33 29.39 -6.39
C TYR A 66 -30.60 28.89 -7.66
N ASN A 67 -30.84 29.58 -8.76
CA ASN A 67 -29.98 29.57 -9.93
C ASN A 67 -29.88 31.02 -10.40
N ASN A 68 -28.83 31.73 -9.98
CA ASN A 68 -28.44 32.97 -10.64
C ASN A 68 -27.01 33.41 -10.28
N LYS A 69 -26.28 33.72 -11.35
CA LYS A 69 -25.14 34.65 -11.43
C LYS A 69 -23.80 34.20 -10.82
N SER A 70 -22.91 33.75 -11.70
CA SER A 70 -21.82 34.64 -12.16
C SER A 70 -21.26 34.23 -13.52
N SER A 71 -21.62 35.04 -14.52
CA SER A 71 -20.84 35.32 -15.74
C SER A 71 -19.43 35.78 -15.34
N SER A 72 -18.34 35.71 -16.11
CA SER A 72 -18.24 36.07 -17.53
C SER A 72 -16.82 35.78 -18.06
N ASN A 73 -16.77 35.43 -19.36
CA ASN A 73 -15.86 35.97 -20.39
C ASN A 73 -14.45 35.38 -20.65
N ASN A 74 -14.39 34.77 -21.84
CA ASN A 74 -13.49 35.03 -22.98
C ASN A 74 -12.02 34.61 -22.91
N ILE A 75 -11.59 33.76 -23.87
CA ILE A 75 -10.73 34.14 -25.00
C ILE A 75 -10.61 32.97 -25.99
N GLN A 76 -10.67 33.34 -27.27
CA GLN A 76 -10.66 32.51 -28.49
C GLN A 76 -9.24 32.10 -28.94
N ASN A 77 -9.19 31.23 -29.96
CA ASN A 77 -8.11 30.97 -30.93
C ASN A 77 -6.91 30.14 -30.44
N SER A 78 -6.28 29.22 -31.20
CA SER A 78 -6.25 28.97 -32.64
C SER A 78 -5.75 27.55 -32.97
N ASN A 79 -6.16 27.07 -34.13
CA ASN A 79 -5.71 25.92 -34.92
C ASN A 79 -4.19 25.70 -35.01
N ASN A 80 -3.70 24.44 -34.99
CA ASN A 80 -2.99 23.79 -36.12
C ASN A 80 -2.23 22.48 -35.77
N ALA A 81 -2.15 21.61 -36.79
CA ALA A 81 -1.23 20.47 -37.03
C ALA A 81 -1.42 19.20 -36.17
N LYS A 82 -2.06 18.12 -36.64
CA LYS A 82 -1.61 17.11 -37.63
C LYS A 82 -0.17 16.63 -37.42
N ASN A 83 -0.03 15.49 -36.75
CA ASN A 83 0.99 14.48 -37.08
C ASN A 83 0.55 13.09 -36.60
N THR A 84 0.30 12.24 -37.59
CA THR A 84 -0.01 10.81 -37.52
C THR A 84 1.28 10.00 -37.39
N ILE A 85 1.37 9.14 -36.37
CA ILE A 85 2.29 8.00 -36.34
C ILE A 85 1.46 6.75 -36.07
N THR A 86 1.40 5.89 -37.09
CA THR A 86 0.79 4.57 -37.07
C THR A 86 1.78 3.58 -36.46
N THR A 87 1.45 3.03 -35.30
CA THR A 87 2.13 1.86 -34.74
C THR A 87 1.11 0.75 -34.56
N THR A 88 1.32 -0.31 -35.32
CA THR A 88 0.54 -1.54 -35.40
C THR A 88 0.61 -2.28 -34.07
N ILE A 89 -0.52 -2.30 -33.34
CA ILE A 89 -0.75 -3.16 -32.18
C ILE A 89 -1.76 -4.22 -32.60
N SER A 90 -1.37 -5.47 -32.47
CA SER A 90 -2.17 -6.66 -32.75
C SER A 90 -3.45 -6.67 -31.88
N PRO A 91 -4.62 -6.97 -32.46
CA PRO A 91 -5.88 -7.01 -31.71
C PRO A 91 -5.98 -8.30 -30.89
N ILE A 92 -6.16 -8.15 -29.57
CA ILE A 92 -6.78 -9.18 -28.74
C ILE A 92 -8.29 -9.11 -29.03
N ILE A 93 -8.82 -10.19 -29.57
CA ILE A 93 -10.23 -10.36 -29.95
C ILE A 93 -11.04 -10.53 -28.66
N ILE A 94 -11.79 -9.50 -28.26
CA ILE A 94 -12.89 -9.65 -27.30
C ILE A 94 -14.18 -9.61 -28.11
N HIS A 95 -14.85 -10.76 -28.15
CA HIS A 95 -16.11 -10.97 -28.84
C HIS A 95 -17.25 -10.37 -28.00
N VAL A 96 -17.70 -9.16 -28.34
CA VAL A 96 -18.91 -8.56 -27.76
C VAL A 96 -20.05 -8.73 -28.76
N GLN A 97 -21.04 -9.54 -28.36
CA GLN A 97 -22.27 -9.74 -29.10
C GLN A 97 -23.12 -8.47 -29.08
N LYS A 98 -23.83 -8.27 -30.20
CA LYS A 98 -24.48 -7.04 -30.61
C LYS A 98 -25.96 -7.36 -30.80
N GLU A 99 -26.82 -6.95 -29.89
CA GLU A 99 -28.27 -6.94 -30.08
C GLU A 99 -28.78 -5.52 -29.77
N LYS A 100 -29.16 -4.72 -30.77
CA LYS A 100 -30.41 -4.71 -31.57
C LYS A 100 -31.53 -3.94 -30.87
N THR A 101 -31.65 -2.69 -31.30
CA THR A 101 -32.73 -1.71 -31.13
C THR A 101 -34.15 -2.27 -31.33
N ILE A 102 -35.05 -2.02 -30.36
CA ILE A 102 -36.53 -1.99 -30.48
C ILE A 102 -37.01 -0.91 -29.48
N ASN A 103 -37.30 0.32 -29.91
CA ASN A 103 -38.64 0.88 -30.21
C ASN A 103 -39.77 0.61 -29.19
N ASN A 104 -39.97 1.57 -28.28
CA ASN A 104 -41.21 2.30 -28.00
C ASN A 104 -42.55 1.51 -27.99
N SER A 105 -43.08 1.22 -26.79
CA SER A 105 -44.52 1.29 -26.49
C SER A 105 -44.78 1.29 -24.99
N ASN A 106 -45.60 2.26 -24.56
CA ASN A 106 -46.32 2.33 -23.30
C ASN A 106 -47.03 1.01 -22.96
N ASN A 107 -47.01 0.60 -21.69
CA ASN A 107 -48.18 0.56 -20.81
C ASN A 107 -47.89 -0.26 -19.55
N ASN A 108 -48.23 0.34 -18.40
CA ASN A 108 -48.67 -0.21 -17.12
C ASN A 108 -48.69 -1.73 -16.92
N GLU A 109 -48.01 -2.17 -15.85
CA GLU A 109 -48.20 -3.37 -15.00
C GLU A 109 -46.95 -3.34 -14.08
N ASP A 110 -46.89 -2.58 -12.97
CA ASP A 110 -47.58 -2.70 -11.67
C ASP A 110 -47.50 -4.12 -11.08
N ASP A 111 -46.63 -4.24 -10.07
CA ASP A 111 -46.83 -4.97 -8.80
C ASP A 111 -46.47 -6.48 -8.79
N ASP A 112 -45.17 -6.84 -8.82
CA ASP A 112 -44.65 -8.19 -8.44
C ASP A 112 -43.08 -8.23 -8.36
N GLU A 113 -42.41 -7.30 -7.65
CA GLU A 113 -40.93 -7.29 -7.49
C GLU A 113 -40.44 -7.33 -6.02
N GLU A 114 -41.27 -7.69 -5.03
CA GLU A 114 -40.86 -7.74 -3.60
C GLU A 114 -40.59 -9.15 -3.03
N GLU A 115 -40.54 -10.23 -3.84
CA GLU A 115 -40.21 -11.59 -3.34
C GLU A 115 -38.76 -12.05 -3.63
N ASP A 116 -37.96 -11.33 -4.44
CA ASP A 116 -36.57 -11.73 -4.77
C ASP A 116 -35.49 -11.13 -3.84
N GLU A 117 -35.83 -10.16 -2.97
CA GLU A 117 -34.84 -9.55 -2.04
C GLU A 117 -34.62 -10.37 -0.75
N GLU A 118 -35.55 -11.27 -0.36
CA GLU A 118 -35.38 -12.10 0.85
C GLU A 118 -34.50 -13.35 0.61
N GLU A 119 -34.40 -13.88 -0.63
CA GLU A 119 -33.51 -15.02 -0.94
C GLU A 119 -32.02 -14.61 -1.03
N GLU A 120 -31.70 -13.37 -1.44
CA GLU A 120 -30.30 -12.89 -1.46
C GLU A 120 -29.74 -12.59 -0.05
N GLU A 121 -30.58 -12.20 0.92
CA GLU A 121 -30.12 -12.00 2.31
C GLU A 121 -29.85 -13.33 3.06
N GLU A 122 -30.56 -14.42 2.74
CA GLU A 122 -30.27 -15.75 3.35
C GLU A 122 -28.98 -16.38 2.77
N GLU A 123 -28.63 -16.17 1.50
CA GLU A 123 -27.36 -16.66 0.93
C GLU A 123 -26.13 -15.90 1.48
N GLU A 124 -26.23 -14.59 1.78
CA GLU A 124 -25.11 -13.84 2.40
C GLU A 124 -24.88 -14.25 3.88
N GLU A 125 -25.92 -14.62 4.65
CA GLU A 125 -25.74 -15.11 6.03
C GLU A 125 -25.11 -16.52 6.09
N GLU A 126 -25.40 -17.42 5.14
CA GLU A 126 -24.75 -18.76 5.10
C GLU A 126 -23.26 -18.69 4.71
N GLU A 127 -22.85 -17.75 3.83
CA GLU A 127 -21.42 -17.56 3.49
C GLU A 127 -20.61 -16.94 4.65
N GLU A 128 -21.19 -16.07 5.49
CA GLU A 128 -20.48 -15.53 6.68
C GLU A 128 -20.30 -16.58 7.80
N GLU A 129 -21.22 -17.54 7.98
CA GLU A 129 -21.05 -18.62 8.96
C GLU A 129 -20.00 -19.67 8.52
N GLU A 130 -19.84 -19.96 7.21
CA GLU A 130 -18.78 -20.86 6.73
C GLU A 130 -17.37 -20.25 6.84
N GLU A 131 -17.21 -18.92 6.66
CA GLU A 131 -15.89 -18.26 6.85
C GLU A 131 -15.47 -18.21 8.34
N GLU A 132 -16.40 -18.07 9.30
CA GLU A 132 -16.05 -18.11 10.74
C GLU A 132 -15.66 -19.53 11.22
N GLU A 133 -16.23 -20.60 10.68
CA GLU A 133 -15.81 -21.98 11.03
C GLU A 133 -14.42 -22.34 10.45
N GLU A 134 -14.04 -21.86 9.25
CA GLU A 134 -12.68 -22.10 8.71
C GLU A 134 -11.59 -21.33 9.48
N GLU A 135 -11.85 -20.12 10.00
CA GLU A 135 -10.87 -19.39 10.82
C GLU A 135 -10.65 -20.06 12.21
N GLU A 136 -11.68 -20.67 12.82
CA GLU A 136 -11.51 -21.41 14.09
C GLU A 136 -10.72 -22.72 13.91
N GLU A 137 -10.85 -23.44 12.78
CA GLU A 137 -10.04 -24.64 12.50
C GLU A 137 -8.56 -24.31 12.23
N GLU A 138 -8.23 -23.19 11.55
CA GLU A 138 -6.83 -22.78 11.34
C GLU A 138 -6.14 -22.33 12.66
N GLU A 139 -6.85 -21.68 13.59
CA GLU A 139 -6.27 -21.32 14.90
C GLU A 139 -6.00 -22.55 15.79
N GLU A 140 -6.83 -23.61 15.73
CA GLU A 140 -6.56 -24.85 16.48
C GLU A 140 -5.37 -25.65 15.89
N GLU A 141 -5.14 -25.63 14.57
CA GLU A 141 -3.95 -26.28 13.98
C GLU A 141 -2.64 -25.55 14.30
N GLU A 142 -2.63 -24.21 14.37
CA GLU A 142 -1.41 -23.46 14.77
C GLU A 142 -1.04 -23.67 16.25
N GLU A 143 -2.01 -23.86 17.17
CA GLU A 143 -1.69 -24.16 18.59
C GLU A 143 -1.12 -25.59 18.78
N GLU A 144 -1.47 -26.57 17.93
CA GLU A 144 -0.89 -27.92 18.03
C GLU A 144 0.56 -28.00 17.50
N GLU A 145 0.98 -27.17 16.53
CA GLU A 145 2.37 -27.18 16.03
C GLU A 145 3.38 -26.51 16.98
N GLU A 146 2.98 -25.53 17.82
CA GLU A 146 3.92 -24.89 18.76
C GLU A 146 4.35 -25.80 19.92
N ASP A 147 3.59 -26.85 20.26
CA ASP A 147 3.91 -27.73 21.41
C ASP A 147 4.91 -28.86 21.06
N GLU A 148 5.27 -29.08 19.78
CA GLU A 148 6.23 -30.13 19.38
C GLU A 148 7.70 -29.67 19.27
N GLU A 149 8.02 -28.36 19.29
CA GLU A 149 9.41 -27.88 19.07
C GLU A 149 10.25 -27.62 20.36
N GLU A 150 9.72 -27.79 21.58
CA GLU A 150 10.51 -27.60 22.82
C GLU A 150 11.44 -28.78 23.22
N GLY A 151 11.75 -29.70 22.29
CA GLY A 151 12.36 -31.00 22.62
C GLY A 151 13.87 -31.19 22.44
N GLU A 152 14.58 -30.36 21.68
CA GLU A 152 15.94 -30.70 21.22
C GLU A 152 16.88 -29.48 21.22
N ASP A 153 17.67 -29.29 22.29
CA ASP A 153 19.09 -28.85 22.20
C ASP A 153 19.67 -28.56 23.60
N GLU A 154 19.89 -29.64 24.36
CA GLU A 154 20.95 -29.67 25.37
C GLU A 154 22.04 -30.58 24.81
N ASP A 155 23.16 -30.03 24.32
CA ASP A 155 24.51 -30.54 24.62
C ASP A 155 25.64 -29.85 23.82
N GLU A 156 26.69 -29.49 24.57
CA GLU A 156 28.10 -29.47 24.16
C GLU A 156 28.70 -28.20 23.54
N ASP A 157 28.84 -27.20 24.43
CA ASP A 157 30.10 -26.64 24.94
C ASP A 157 31.45 -26.90 24.22
N GLU A 158 32.19 -25.78 24.13
CA GLU A 158 33.64 -25.60 24.31
C GLU A 158 34.63 -26.24 23.32
N GLU A 159 35.29 -25.38 22.51
CA GLU A 159 36.76 -25.38 22.42
C GLU A 159 37.30 -24.04 21.88
N GLU A 160 37.92 -23.24 22.78
CA GLU A 160 38.82 -22.14 22.45
C GLU A 160 40.19 -22.67 22.00
N GLY A 161 40.83 -22.00 21.04
CA GLY A 161 42.17 -22.38 20.60
C GLY A 161 42.83 -21.39 19.63
N ASP A 162 43.32 -20.29 20.21
CA ASP A 162 44.64 -19.67 20.03
C ASP A 162 45.29 -19.36 18.66
N GLU A 163 45.87 -18.15 18.65
CA GLU A 163 47.14 -17.72 18.03
C GLU A 163 47.25 -17.63 16.48
N ASP A 164 47.53 -16.44 15.93
CA ASP A 164 48.91 -15.92 15.85
C ASP A 164 49.04 -14.70 14.90
N ASP A 165 49.54 -13.62 15.49
CA ASP A 165 50.59 -12.68 15.06
C ASP A 165 50.66 -11.98 13.67
N ASN A 166 51.19 -10.75 13.78
CA ASN A 166 51.85 -9.91 12.76
C ASN A 166 51.00 -9.09 11.76
N ASN A 167 51.01 -7.76 11.90
CA ASN A 167 52.11 -6.90 11.37
C ASN A 167 51.71 -5.40 11.28
N LYS A 168 52.48 -4.55 11.98
CA LYS A 168 52.91 -3.17 11.68
C LYS A 168 52.20 -2.38 10.54
N HIS A 169 51.65 -1.20 10.86
CA HIS A 169 52.33 0.09 10.64
C HIS A 169 51.50 1.36 10.97
N LYS A 170 52.11 2.20 11.83
CA LYS A 170 52.25 3.68 11.76
C LYS A 170 51.02 4.60 11.87
N ASN A 171 50.99 5.28 13.03
CA ASN A 171 50.95 6.74 13.23
C ASN A 171 49.74 7.54 12.71
N ASN A 172 48.91 8.05 13.63
CA ASN A 172 49.06 9.43 14.11
C ASN A 172 48.07 9.81 15.23
N ASN A 173 48.65 10.41 16.27
CA ASN A 173 48.05 11.18 17.37
C ASN A 173 46.74 11.92 17.05
N VAL A 174 45.68 11.69 17.84
CA VAL A 174 44.88 12.76 18.48
C VAL A 174 44.35 12.27 19.82
N SER A 175 44.68 13.05 20.84
CA SER A 175 44.31 12.95 22.25
C SER A 175 42.82 13.19 22.53
N GLY A 176 42.23 12.46 23.48
CA GLY A 176 41.19 13.04 24.33
C GLY A 176 40.12 12.11 24.89
N LYS A 177 40.20 11.88 26.21
CA LYS A 177 39.10 11.59 27.17
C LYS A 177 38.61 10.14 27.35
N LYS A 178 39.30 9.46 28.27
CA LYS A 178 38.77 8.80 29.49
C LYS A 178 37.24 8.79 29.65
N ARG A 179 36.64 7.60 29.71
CA ARG A 179 35.68 7.19 30.75
C ARG A 179 35.80 5.68 31.08
N PRO A 180 35.48 5.28 32.32
CA PRO A 180 35.92 4.02 32.92
C PRO A 180 34.88 2.89 32.86
N ASN A 181 35.38 1.68 33.12
CA ASN A 181 34.69 0.43 33.43
C ASN A 181 33.35 0.60 34.15
N LEU A 182 32.36 -0.16 33.68
CA LEU A 182 31.24 -0.62 34.49
C LEU A 182 31.12 -2.13 34.28
N ASP A 183 31.68 -2.88 35.22
CA ASP A 183 31.33 -4.27 35.49
C ASP A 183 29.91 -4.27 36.09
N SER A 184 28.99 -5.04 35.53
CA SER A 184 27.77 -5.44 36.24
C SER A 184 27.18 -6.67 35.57
N ASP A 185 27.40 -7.80 36.24
CA ASP A 185 26.66 -9.05 36.13
C ASP A 185 25.15 -8.81 36.14
N SER A 186 24.43 -9.37 35.17
CA SER A 186 23.02 -9.78 35.30
C SER A 186 22.54 -10.49 34.04
N GLU A 187 22.50 -11.82 34.16
CA GLU A 187 21.53 -12.81 33.63
C GLU A 187 21.24 -12.90 32.11
N PRO A 188 21.10 -14.14 31.59
CA PRO A 188 20.95 -14.41 30.17
C PRO A 188 19.54 -14.00 29.71
N MET A 189 19.45 -12.99 28.85
CA MET A 189 18.24 -12.75 28.08
C MET A 189 18.23 -13.73 26.91
N ILE A 190 17.30 -14.67 27.00
CA ILE A 190 16.84 -15.61 25.99
C ILE A 190 16.97 -15.01 24.59
N GLU A 191 17.88 -15.62 23.86
CA GLU A 191 18.31 -15.30 22.52
C GLU A 191 17.31 -15.92 21.54
N PHE A 192 16.15 -15.28 21.35
CA PHE A 192 15.41 -15.45 20.10
C PHE A 192 16.19 -14.75 18.99
N ILE A 193 17.24 -15.45 18.52
CA ILE A 193 17.71 -15.32 17.15
C ILE A 193 16.53 -15.79 16.31
N GLU A 194 15.82 -14.83 15.73
CA GLU A 194 15.12 -15.08 14.48
C GLU A 194 16.20 -15.56 13.52
N ILE A 195 16.28 -16.88 13.36
CA ILE A 195 17.03 -17.55 12.31
C ILE A 195 16.33 -17.10 11.03
N VAL A 196 16.70 -15.92 10.57
CA VAL A 196 16.78 -15.69 9.15
C VAL A 196 17.73 -16.79 8.71
N GLU A 197 17.18 -17.84 8.10
CA GLU A 197 17.92 -18.75 7.23
C GLU A 197 18.58 -17.88 6.17
N VAL A 198 19.73 -17.33 6.56
CA VAL A 198 20.72 -16.81 5.67
C VAL A 198 21.26 -18.08 5.06
N ASP A 199 20.66 -18.50 3.95
CA ASP A 199 21.28 -19.40 2.99
C ASP A 199 22.69 -18.86 2.72
N SER A 200 23.64 -19.37 3.49
CA SER A 200 25.04 -18.98 3.51
C SER A 200 25.80 -19.58 2.33
N GLU A 201 25.10 -20.21 1.40
CA GLU A 201 25.67 -20.90 0.25
C GLU A 201 25.47 -20.10 -1.04
N SER A 202 26.14 -18.95 -1.12
CA SER A 202 26.77 -18.38 -2.34
C SER A 202 26.89 -16.86 -2.27
N ASN A 203 27.59 -16.36 -1.25
CA ASN A 203 28.02 -14.96 -1.17
C ASN A 203 29.16 -14.63 -2.17
N LYS A 204 28.98 -14.99 -3.45
CA LYS A 204 29.63 -14.26 -4.54
C LYS A 204 28.94 -12.90 -4.58
N ARG A 205 29.47 -11.96 -3.79
CA ARG A 205 29.24 -10.51 -3.97
C ARG A 205 29.56 -10.17 -5.41
N ARG A 206 28.58 -10.34 -6.31
CA ARG A 206 28.65 -9.80 -7.67
C ARG A 206 28.84 -8.31 -7.44
N LYS A 207 30.07 -7.82 -7.65
CA LYS A 207 30.34 -6.39 -7.75
C LYS A 207 29.39 -5.92 -8.84
N ILE A 208 28.26 -5.35 -8.44
CA ILE A 208 27.32 -4.74 -9.35
C ILE A 208 28.12 -3.57 -9.91
N ASP A 209 28.65 -3.78 -11.10
CA ASP A 209 29.44 -2.78 -11.82
C ASP A 209 28.58 -1.53 -11.88
N SER A 210 28.99 -0.48 -11.17
CA SER A 210 28.26 0.79 -11.09
C SER A 210 28.13 1.47 -12.46
N ASN A 211 28.85 0.95 -13.46
CA ASN A 211 28.79 1.38 -14.85
C ASN A 211 27.79 0.60 -15.70
N LYS A 212 27.05 -0.38 -15.12
CA LYS A 212 26.02 -1.11 -15.87
C LYS A 212 24.93 -0.13 -16.31
N PRO A 213 24.58 -0.09 -17.61
CA PRO A 213 23.67 0.90 -18.19
C PRO A 213 22.35 0.95 -17.42
N TRP A 214 21.87 2.17 -17.19
CA TRP A 214 20.62 2.47 -16.52
C TRP A 214 19.50 1.59 -17.11
N PHE A 215 18.75 0.91 -16.25
CA PHE A 215 17.62 0.09 -16.67
C PHE A 215 16.63 0.96 -17.45
N ASP A 216 16.18 0.46 -18.59
CA ASP A 216 15.13 1.09 -19.38
C ASP A 216 13.80 1.00 -18.58
N PRO A 217 13.22 2.13 -18.15
CA PRO A 217 12.03 2.13 -17.31
C PRO A 217 10.85 1.41 -17.98
N ILE A 218 10.75 1.47 -19.30
CA ILE A 218 9.65 0.85 -20.06
C ILE A 218 9.76 -0.68 -20.03
N LYS A 219 10.98 -1.21 -20.22
CA LYS A 219 11.22 -2.65 -20.12
C LYS A 219 11.01 -3.17 -18.70
N MET A 220 11.37 -2.37 -17.71
CA MET A 220 11.14 -2.70 -16.31
C MET A 220 9.65 -2.75 -15.97
N GLU A 221 8.85 -1.78 -16.45
CA GLU A 221 7.39 -1.77 -16.32
C GLU A 221 6.79 -3.05 -16.92
N GLN A 222 7.14 -3.37 -18.16
CA GLN A 222 6.67 -4.59 -18.84
C GLN A 222 7.04 -5.87 -18.09
N SER A 223 8.28 -5.94 -17.58
CA SER A 223 8.78 -7.08 -16.82
C SER A 223 7.98 -7.28 -15.53
N ILE A 224 7.72 -6.21 -14.78
CA ILE A 224 6.97 -6.28 -13.51
C ILE A 224 5.51 -6.69 -13.77
N LEU A 225 4.86 -6.04 -14.73
CA LEU A 225 3.46 -6.33 -15.08
C LEU A 225 3.23 -7.75 -15.60
N THR A 226 4.28 -8.40 -16.11
CA THR A 226 4.20 -9.80 -16.59
C THR A 226 4.47 -10.81 -15.48
N GLN A 227 5.28 -10.45 -14.48
CA GLN A 227 5.76 -11.37 -13.45
C GLN A 227 4.99 -11.30 -12.14
N PHE A 228 4.15 -10.28 -11.95
CA PHE A 228 3.41 -10.07 -10.71
C PHE A 228 1.91 -9.99 -10.96
N ASN A 229 1.14 -10.79 -10.23
CA ASN A 229 -0.32 -10.75 -10.26
C ASN A 229 -0.83 -9.70 -9.26
N PHE A 230 -1.48 -8.65 -9.77
CA PHE A 230 -2.07 -7.59 -8.94
C PHE A 230 -3.57 -7.79 -8.68
N PHE A 231 -4.20 -8.83 -9.25
CA PHE A 231 -5.64 -9.02 -9.22
C PHE A 231 -6.19 -9.08 -7.79
N GLU A 232 -5.56 -9.87 -6.92
CA GLU A 232 -6.00 -10.05 -5.53
C GLU A 232 -5.96 -8.74 -4.72
N ILE A 233 -5.00 -7.85 -5.01
CA ILE A 233 -4.91 -6.54 -4.34
C ILE A 233 -6.02 -5.61 -4.84
N ILE A 234 -6.32 -5.63 -6.14
CA ILE A 234 -7.40 -4.83 -6.72
C ILE A 234 -8.75 -5.26 -6.15
N TYR A 235 -8.99 -6.58 -6.09
CA TYR A 235 -10.21 -7.18 -5.56
C TYR A 235 -10.41 -6.80 -4.09
N ARG A 236 -9.39 -7.01 -3.24
CA ARG A 236 -9.43 -6.63 -1.82
C ARG A 236 -9.71 -5.14 -1.60
N MET A 237 -9.24 -4.28 -2.51
CA MET A 237 -9.48 -2.85 -2.40
C MET A 237 -10.86 -2.39 -2.92
N LYS A 238 -11.64 -3.26 -3.57
CA LYS A 238 -12.94 -2.93 -4.19
C LYS A 238 -12.85 -1.72 -5.15
N ILE A 239 -11.80 -1.70 -6.00
CA ILE A 239 -11.48 -0.59 -6.93
C ILE A 239 -11.39 -1.05 -8.39
N GLU A 240 -12.28 -1.95 -8.79
CA GLU A 240 -12.36 -2.56 -10.13
C GLU A 240 -12.45 -1.48 -11.22
N SER A 241 -13.11 -0.35 -10.93
CA SER A 241 -13.26 0.79 -11.83
C SER A 241 -11.92 1.39 -12.29
N PHE A 242 -10.88 1.30 -11.47
CA PHE A 242 -9.52 1.73 -11.82
C PHE A 242 -8.68 0.58 -12.38
N GLY A 243 -8.81 -0.62 -11.80
CA GLY A 243 -8.22 -1.87 -12.27
C GLY A 243 -6.77 -1.74 -12.78
N LEU A 244 -6.54 -2.22 -14.00
CA LEU A 244 -5.21 -2.25 -14.63
C LEU A 244 -4.60 -0.85 -14.86
N ARG A 245 -5.41 0.23 -14.94
CA ARG A 245 -4.87 1.60 -15.05
C ARG A 245 -4.08 1.95 -13.80
N LEU A 246 -4.60 1.62 -12.62
CA LEU A 246 -3.95 1.94 -11.33
C LEU A 246 -2.67 1.15 -11.15
N VAL A 247 -2.69 -0.13 -11.50
CA VAL A 247 -1.51 -1.00 -11.46
C VAL A 247 -0.36 -0.41 -12.28
N LYS A 248 -0.64 0.08 -13.49
CA LYS A 248 0.39 0.72 -14.34
C LYS A 248 0.96 1.96 -13.67
N GLU A 249 0.12 2.83 -13.14
CA GLU A 249 0.58 4.06 -12.46
C GLU A 249 1.38 3.74 -11.17
N PHE A 250 0.96 2.73 -10.41
CA PHE A 250 1.70 2.23 -9.25
C PHE A 250 3.07 1.68 -9.63
N VAL A 251 3.16 0.81 -10.63
CA VAL A 251 4.44 0.24 -11.11
C VAL A 251 5.37 1.35 -11.60
N ARG A 252 4.86 2.33 -12.35
CA ARG A 252 5.66 3.49 -12.78
C ARG A 252 6.18 4.29 -11.60
N PHE A 253 5.35 4.56 -10.59
CA PHE A 253 5.79 5.23 -9.37
C PHE A 253 6.93 4.46 -8.68
N MET A 254 6.82 3.13 -8.55
CA MET A 254 7.85 2.29 -7.94
C MET A 254 9.16 2.30 -8.76
N ILE A 255 9.07 2.32 -10.09
CA ILE A 255 10.24 2.48 -10.98
C ILE A 255 10.91 3.84 -10.76
N ILE A 256 10.15 4.93 -10.65
CA ILE A 256 10.69 6.27 -10.37
C ILE A 256 11.47 6.26 -9.05
N LYS A 257 10.93 5.62 -7.99
CA LYS A 257 11.66 5.45 -6.72
C LYS A 257 12.97 4.68 -6.89
N CYS A 258 13.02 3.65 -7.75
CA CYS A 258 14.26 2.90 -8.06
C CYS A 258 15.33 3.77 -8.70
N LEU A 259 14.91 4.59 -9.67
CA LEU A 259 15.79 5.41 -10.50
C LEU A 259 16.37 6.59 -9.71
N GLU A 260 15.55 7.28 -8.93
CA GLU A 260 15.96 8.44 -8.13
C GLU A 260 16.71 8.08 -6.84
N LYS A 261 16.92 6.78 -6.60
CA LYS A 261 17.60 6.27 -5.39
C LYS A 261 16.94 6.81 -4.12
N ASP A 262 15.61 6.91 -4.11
CA ASP A 262 14.82 7.35 -2.96
C ASP A 262 14.91 6.30 -1.84
N ARG A 263 16.03 6.34 -1.12
CA ARG A 263 16.40 5.41 -0.04
C ARG A 263 16.48 6.19 1.25
N SER A 264 15.73 5.76 2.24
CA SER A 264 15.61 6.33 3.60
C SER A 264 16.91 6.42 4.42
N LEU A 265 18.09 6.05 3.90
CA LEU A 265 19.29 5.77 4.72
C LEU A 265 20.31 6.92 4.82
N GLY A 266 19.91 8.20 4.69
CA GLY A 266 20.83 9.36 4.80
C GLY A 266 20.12 10.65 5.24
N GLU A 267 20.88 11.73 5.45
CA GLU A 267 20.35 12.96 6.08
C GLU A 267 19.36 13.76 5.23
N THR A 268 19.23 13.50 3.93
CA THR A 268 18.16 14.10 3.10
C THR A 268 17.79 13.21 1.90
N PRO A 269 17.16 12.03 2.08
CA PRO A 269 16.53 11.35 0.96
C PRO A 269 15.49 12.30 0.38
N THR A 270 15.54 12.51 -0.93
CA THR A 270 14.46 13.21 -1.63
C THR A 270 13.26 12.29 -1.68
N LYS A 271 12.54 12.22 -0.56
CA LYS A 271 11.33 11.42 -0.39
C LYS A 271 10.37 11.79 -1.52
N LEU A 272 10.02 10.83 -2.36
CA LEU A 272 8.98 11.02 -3.36
C LEU A 272 7.61 10.72 -2.74
N GLN A 273 6.63 11.55 -3.07
CA GLN A 273 5.24 11.39 -2.62
C GLN A 273 4.40 10.88 -3.80
N ALA A 274 3.62 9.82 -3.57
CA ALA A 274 2.63 9.32 -4.53
C ALA A 274 1.34 10.16 -4.46
N SER A 275 0.39 9.90 -5.36
CA SER A 275 -0.98 10.35 -5.13
C SER A 275 -1.62 9.52 -4.00
N PRO A 276 -2.68 10.04 -3.34
CA PRO A 276 -3.37 9.28 -2.29
C PRO A 276 -3.87 7.90 -2.74
N LEU A 277 -4.33 7.76 -3.99
CA LEU A 277 -4.78 6.48 -4.53
C LEU A 277 -3.66 5.47 -4.70
N ILE A 278 -2.52 5.90 -5.26
CA ILE A 278 -1.34 5.05 -5.43
C ILE A 278 -0.73 4.69 -4.08
N GLU A 279 -0.75 5.60 -3.11
CA GLU A 279 -0.30 5.35 -1.74
C GLU A 279 -1.19 4.34 -1.02
N SER A 280 -2.52 4.45 -1.16
CA SER A 280 -3.47 3.46 -0.63
C SER A 280 -3.25 2.07 -1.25
N PHE A 281 -3.01 2.01 -2.57
CA PHE A 281 -2.66 0.76 -3.25
C PHE A 281 -1.36 0.16 -2.73
N TRP A 282 -0.35 1.00 -2.50
CA TRP A 282 0.92 0.54 -1.94
C TRP A 282 0.75 -0.01 -0.51
N HIS A 283 0.01 0.67 0.35
CA HIS A 283 -0.29 0.18 1.70
C HIS A 283 -1.05 -1.15 1.66
N SER A 284 -2.04 -1.27 0.76
CA SER A 284 -2.78 -2.52 0.57
C SER A 284 -1.85 -3.66 0.15
N LEU A 285 -0.86 -3.41 -0.72
CA LEU A 285 0.16 -4.41 -1.06
C LEU A 285 1.06 -4.74 0.15
N ILE A 286 1.42 -3.77 0.99
CA ILE A 286 2.33 -3.99 2.14
C ILE A 286 1.69 -4.86 3.23
N VAL A 287 0.37 -4.74 3.44
CA VAL A 287 -0.38 -5.58 4.38
C VAL A 287 -0.18 -7.06 4.05
N ASP A 288 -0.14 -7.40 2.76
CA ASP A 288 0.22 -8.74 2.30
C ASP A 288 1.75 -8.89 2.23
N MET A 289 2.35 -9.27 3.36
CA MET A 289 3.81 -9.32 3.52
C MET A 289 4.48 -10.26 2.52
N GLU A 290 3.86 -11.40 2.19
CA GLU A 290 4.40 -12.37 1.25
C GLU A 290 4.41 -11.81 -0.17
N LYS A 291 3.26 -11.32 -0.65
CA LYS A 291 3.19 -10.68 -1.97
C LYS A 291 4.10 -9.47 -2.06
N TYR A 292 4.22 -8.68 -1.00
CA TYR A 292 5.15 -7.56 -0.98
C TYR A 292 6.61 -8.02 -1.08
N LYS A 293 7.01 -9.09 -0.38
CA LYS A 293 8.35 -9.71 -0.53
C LYS A 293 8.58 -10.18 -1.97
N ILE A 294 7.61 -10.83 -2.60
CA ILE A 294 7.67 -11.27 -4.01
C ILE A 294 7.83 -10.06 -4.94
N PHE A 295 7.00 -9.03 -4.78
CA PHE A 295 7.07 -7.79 -5.55
C PHE A 295 8.44 -7.11 -5.43
N GLN A 296 8.99 -7.03 -4.21
CA GLN A 296 10.31 -6.44 -3.97
C GLN A 296 11.45 -7.18 -4.68
N LYS A 297 11.34 -8.50 -4.91
CA LYS A 297 12.33 -9.29 -5.66
C LYS A 297 12.38 -8.88 -7.14
N LEU A 298 11.30 -8.31 -7.68
CA LEU A 298 11.23 -7.82 -9.06
C LEU A 298 11.90 -6.44 -9.26
N LEU A 299 12.15 -5.73 -8.16
CA LEU A 299 12.77 -4.41 -8.19
C LEU A 299 14.29 -4.53 -8.02
N PRO A 300 15.12 -3.72 -8.72
CA PRO A 300 16.57 -3.72 -8.54
C PRO A 300 17.03 -3.35 -7.13
N LYS A 301 16.13 -2.80 -6.31
CA LYS A 301 16.39 -2.27 -4.97
C LYS A 301 15.15 -2.49 -4.11
N ARG A 302 15.37 -2.88 -2.85
CA ARG A 302 14.31 -2.94 -1.82
C ARG A 302 13.95 -1.53 -1.34
N PHE A 303 12.69 -1.34 -0.98
CA PHE A 303 12.17 -0.08 -0.45
C PHE A 303 11.61 -0.29 0.95
N GLN A 304 11.68 0.77 1.74
CA GLN A 304 10.93 0.85 2.98
C GLN A 304 9.76 1.80 2.74
N CYS A 305 8.56 1.36 3.12
CA CYS A 305 7.46 2.30 3.31
C CYS A 305 7.80 3.18 4.51
N ASN A 306 7.59 4.49 4.38
CA ASN A 306 7.77 5.42 5.49
C ASN A 306 6.42 6.08 5.80
N PRO A 307 5.63 5.55 6.75
CA PRO A 307 4.31 6.08 7.06
C PRO A 307 4.38 7.52 7.58
N SER A 308 5.54 7.92 8.14
CA SER A 308 5.77 9.28 8.64
C SER A 308 5.71 10.35 7.54
N ILE A 309 5.75 9.96 6.26
CA ILE A 309 5.71 10.91 5.13
C ILE A 309 4.39 11.71 5.13
N THR A 310 3.32 11.09 5.62
CA THR A 310 1.98 11.69 5.71
C THR A 310 1.86 12.73 6.82
N LEU A 311 2.80 12.73 7.78
CA LEU A 311 2.87 13.66 8.92
C LEU A 311 3.65 14.94 8.59
N ASP A 312 4.36 14.99 7.47
CA ASP A 312 5.07 16.20 7.05
C ASP A 312 4.08 17.34 6.74
N PRO A 313 4.49 18.62 6.83
CA PRO A 313 3.63 19.73 6.44
C PRO A 313 3.11 19.58 5.01
N ILE A 314 1.87 20.02 4.75
CA ILE A 314 1.21 19.84 3.45
C ILE A 314 1.99 20.46 2.29
N GLU A 315 2.73 21.54 2.55
CA GLU A 315 3.59 22.21 1.59
C GLU A 315 4.76 21.31 1.17
N VAL A 316 5.36 20.59 2.12
CA VAL A 316 6.46 19.64 1.87
C VAL A 316 5.93 18.42 1.12
N GLN A 317 4.75 17.91 1.49
CA GLN A 317 4.10 16.83 0.75
C GLN A 317 3.82 17.23 -0.70
N MET A 318 3.31 18.45 -0.92
CA MET A 318 3.02 18.99 -2.25
C MET A 318 4.29 19.20 -3.09
N GLU A 319 5.38 19.70 -2.50
CA GLU A 319 6.66 19.84 -3.19
C GLU A 319 7.19 18.49 -3.68
N ARG A 320 7.15 17.48 -2.82
CA ARG A 320 7.57 16.11 -3.16
C ARG A 320 6.67 15.50 -4.22
N PHE A 321 5.36 15.74 -4.13
CA PHE A 321 4.40 15.30 -5.13
C PHE A 321 4.67 15.93 -6.50
N GLN A 322 4.90 17.25 -6.54
CA GLN A 322 5.28 17.95 -7.78
C GLN A 322 6.60 17.41 -8.35
N LYS A 323 7.58 17.11 -7.49
CA LYS A 323 8.82 16.46 -7.91
C LYS A 323 8.54 15.09 -8.53
N THR A 324 7.68 14.27 -7.93
CA THR A 324 7.26 12.98 -8.50
C THR A 324 6.66 13.16 -9.90
N LEU A 325 5.79 14.16 -10.10
CA LEU A 325 5.20 14.43 -11.42
C LEU A 325 6.24 14.83 -12.47
N GLN A 326 7.21 15.69 -12.11
CA GLN A 326 8.31 16.07 -13.02
C GLN A 326 9.14 14.85 -13.44
N LEU A 327 9.40 13.95 -12.49
CA LEU A 327 10.14 12.72 -12.75
C LEU A 327 9.34 11.72 -13.58
N TYR A 328 8.03 11.66 -13.36
CA TYR A 328 7.13 10.87 -14.18
C TYR A 328 7.23 11.29 -15.65
N ASP A 329 7.07 12.59 -15.94
CA ASP A 329 7.14 13.12 -17.30
C ASP A 329 8.54 12.93 -17.93
N LYS A 330 9.60 12.97 -17.10
CA LYS A 330 10.99 12.70 -17.51
C LYS A 330 11.21 11.24 -17.92
N TYR A 331 10.72 10.29 -17.14
CA TYR A 331 10.98 8.85 -17.35
C TYR A 331 9.99 8.18 -18.29
N PHE A 332 8.78 8.74 -18.44
CA PHE A 332 7.71 8.21 -19.27
C PHE A 332 7.17 9.25 -20.28
N PRO A 333 8.01 9.88 -21.12
CA PRO A 333 7.61 11.01 -21.96
C PRO A 333 6.57 10.66 -23.04
N ASN A 334 6.43 9.38 -23.39
CA ASN A 334 5.47 8.89 -24.39
C ASN A 334 4.16 8.40 -23.78
N TYR A 335 4.01 8.44 -22.45
CA TYR A 335 2.84 7.95 -21.74
C TYR A 335 2.08 9.13 -21.15
N LYS A 336 0.79 9.21 -21.47
CA LYS A 336 -0.09 10.18 -20.82
C LYS A 336 -0.35 9.70 -19.39
N ARG A 337 0.06 10.51 -18.41
CA ARG A 337 -0.30 10.33 -17.00
C ARG A 337 -1.82 10.33 -16.84
N ASP A 338 -2.32 9.46 -15.97
CA ASP A 338 -3.73 9.44 -15.62
C ASP A 338 -4.04 10.56 -14.61
N ASP A 339 -4.53 11.70 -15.11
CA ASP A 339 -4.78 12.89 -14.29
C ASP A 339 -5.77 12.63 -13.14
N GLU A 340 -6.67 11.66 -13.28
CA GLU A 340 -7.59 11.28 -12.22
C GLU A 340 -6.89 10.53 -11.09
N MET A 341 -5.95 9.64 -11.42
CA MET A 341 -5.18 8.88 -10.43
C MET A 341 -4.13 9.74 -9.73
N TRP A 342 -3.64 10.77 -10.40
CA TRP A 342 -2.67 11.72 -9.88
C TRP A 342 -3.30 13.01 -9.34
N ASP A 343 -4.59 12.97 -8.96
CA ASP A 343 -5.21 14.09 -8.27
C ASP A 343 -4.90 14.06 -6.77
N PHE A 344 -3.97 14.90 -6.34
CA PHE A 344 -3.57 15.04 -4.93
C PHE A 344 -4.72 15.53 -4.03
N LYS A 345 -5.74 16.21 -4.58
CA LYS A 345 -6.86 16.77 -3.80
C LYS A 345 -7.95 15.73 -3.52
N LYS A 346 -8.02 14.64 -4.29
CA LYS A 346 -9.05 13.59 -4.15
C LYS A 346 -8.88 12.67 -2.94
N LYS A 347 -8.06 13.03 -1.94
CA LYS A 347 -7.79 12.23 -0.73
C LYS A 347 -9.05 11.73 -0.01
N LYS A 348 -10.19 12.39 -0.19
CA LYS A 348 -11.44 12.10 0.51
C LYS A 348 -12.25 10.92 -0.04
N LEU A 349 -11.96 10.42 -1.24
CA LEU A 349 -12.82 9.42 -1.91
C LEU A 349 -12.46 7.96 -1.63
N ILE A 350 -11.35 7.65 -0.95
CA ILE A 350 -10.85 6.27 -0.78
C ILE A 350 -10.88 5.84 0.71
N LEU A 351 -11.57 6.61 1.55
CA LEU A 351 -11.78 6.30 2.98
C LEU A 351 -13.26 5.99 3.27
N ILE A 352 -14.01 5.64 2.23
CA ILE A 352 -15.28 4.91 2.31
C ILE A 352 -14.90 3.49 1.90
#